data_AF-A0A920DLC0-F1
#
_entry.id   AF-A0A920DLC0-F1
#
_cell.length_a   1.000
_cell.length_b   1.000
_cell.length_c   1.000
_cell.angle_alpha   90.00
_cell.angle_beta   90.00
_cell.angle_gamma   90.00
#
_symmetry.space_group_name_H-M   'P 1'
#
loop_
_entity.id
_entity.type
_entity.pdbx_description
1 polymer ?
#
loop_
_entity_poly.entity_id
_entity_poly.type
_entity_poly.pdbx_seq_one_letter_code
_entity_poly.pdbx_strand_id
1 'polypeptide(L)' 'MKPFKFIQEVRREGSKVTWPTSRETLTGSVMVVLITAFAAVFFLIIDQIFSFGLDKLIGVAV' A
#
# COMPACT_ATOMS: atom_id res chain seq x y z
N MET A 1 -18.59 29.25 -26.67
CA MET A 1 -17.85 28.10 -26.12
C MET A 1 -18.43 26.83 -26.74
N LYS A 2 -17.63 26.01 -27.43
CA LYS A 2 -18.11 24.82 -28.15
C LYS A 2 -17.76 23.55 -27.37
N PRO A 3 -18.65 23.04 -26.49
CA PRO A 3 -18.40 21.86 -25.65
C PRO A 3 -18.02 20.60 -26.46
N PHE A 4 -18.42 20.56 -27.73
CA PHE A 4 -18.07 19.48 -28.66
C PHE A 4 -16.57 19.36 -28.95
N LYS A 5 -15.80 20.46 -28.92
CA LYS A 5 -14.34 20.43 -29.08
C LYS A 5 -13.63 19.94 -27.82
N PHE A 6 -14.16 20.25 -26.64
CA PHE A 6 -13.59 19.87 -25.36
C PHE A 6 -13.60 18.35 -25.16
N ILE A 7 -14.67 17.67 -25.58
CA ILE A 7 -14.73 16.19 -25.54
C ILE A 7 -13.72 15.55 -26.51
N GLN A 8 -13.48 16.17 -27.67
CA GLN A 8 -12.45 15.70 -28.60
C GLN A 8 -11.03 15.91 -28.06
N GLU A 9 -10.79 17.01 -27.34
CA GLU A 9 -9.52 17.27 -26.66
C GLU A 9 -9.28 16.32 -25.48
N VAL A 10 -10.29 16.07 -24.63
CA VAL A 10 -10.20 15.10 -23.52
C VAL A 10 -9.97 13.68 -24.04
N ARG A 11 -10.56 13.28 -25.17
CA ARG A 11 -10.26 11.98 -25.80
C ARG A 11 -8.82 11.93 -26.35
N ARG A 12 -8.32 13.05 -26.88
CA ARG A 12 -6.94 13.17 -27.38
C ARG A 12 -5.91 13.15 -26.25
N GLU A 13 -6.20 13.77 -25.11
CA GLU A 13 -5.36 13.73 -23.91
C GLU A 13 -5.48 12.41 -23.15
N GLY A 14 -6.68 11.83 -23.10
CA GLY A 14 -6.92 10.49 -22.56
C GLY A 14 -6.15 9.40 -23.30
N SER A 15 -5.89 9.57 -24.60
CA SER A 15 -5.03 8.65 -25.37
C SER A 15 -3.54 8.73 -25.02
N LYS A 16 -3.09 9.81 -24.37
CA LYS A 16 -1.74 9.94 -23.82
C LYS A 16 -1.62 9.31 -22.42
N VAL A 17 -2.74 8.97 -21.80
CA VAL A 17 -2.75 8.23 -20.54
C VAL A 17 -2.40 6.78 -20.86
N THR A 18 -1.10 6.50 -20.86
CA THR A 18 -0.59 5.13 -20.88
C THR A 18 -0.91 4.49 -19.54
N TRP A 19 -2.10 3.88 -19.44
CA TRP A 19 -2.40 3.04 -18.29
C TRP A 19 -1.46 1.84 -18.32
N PRO A 20 -0.79 1.54 -17.19
CA PRO A 20 0.07 0.38 -17.09
C PRO A 20 -0.75 -0.88 -17.41
N THR A 21 -0.12 -1.82 -18.11
CA THR A 21 -0.77 -3.09 -18.42
C THR A 21 -1.05 -3.86 -17.13
N SER A 22 -2.13 -4.62 -17.06
CA SER A 22 -2.52 -5.36 -15.83
C SER A 22 -1.40 -6.26 -15.28
N ARG A 23 -0.46 -6.66 -16.15
CA ARG A 23 0.74 -7.43 -15.80
C ARG A 23 1.76 -6.60 -14.99
N GLU A 24 1.97 -5.34 -15.34
CA GLU A 24 2.86 -4.43 -14.60
C GLU A 24 2.24 -4.04 -13.25
N THR A 25 0.91 -3.82 -13.23
CA THR A 25 0.17 -3.58 -11.98
C THR A 25 0.31 -4.74 -11.01
N LEU A 26 0.18 -5.98 -11.50
CA LEU A 26 0.35 -7.20 -10.69
C LEU A 26 1.76 -7.31 -10.11
N THR A 27 2.81 -7.08 -10.91
CA THR A 27 4.19 -7.12 -10.44
C THR A 27 4.44 -6.05 -9.37
N GLY A 28 3.90 -4.83 -9.56
CA GLY A 28 3.97 -3.76 -8.57
C GLY A 28 3.27 -4.12 -7.26
N SER A 29 2.07 -4.70 -7.33
CA SER A 29 1.34 -5.15 -6.13
C SER A 29 2.07 -6.27 -5.38
N VAL A 30 2.68 -7.23 -6.09
CA VAL A 30 3.45 -8.32 -5.44
C VAL A 30 4.64 -7.77 -4.65
N MET A 31 5.36 -6.80 -5.20
CA MET A 31 6.48 -6.16 -4.50
C MET A 31 6.04 -5.49 -3.19
N VAL A 32 4.90 -4.79 -3.21
CA VAL A 32 4.33 -4.16 -2.01
C VAL A 32 3.89 -5.22 -0.99
N VAL A 33 3.22 -6.28 -1.43
CA VAL A 33 2.79 -7.39 -0.54
C VAL A 33 3.98 -8.02 0.16
N LEU A 34 5.11 -8.22 -0.54
CA LEU A 34 6.32 -8.77 0.06
C LEU A 34 6.87 -7.88 1.18
N ILE A 35 7.09 -6.59 0.93
CA ILE A 35 7.63 -5.68 1.96
C ILE A 35 6.66 -5.50 3.13
N THR A 36 5.35 -5.46 2.88
CA THR A 36 4.35 -5.38 3.93
C THR A 36 4.32 -6.67 4.76
N ALA A 37 4.46 -7.85 4.15
CA ALA A 37 4.55 -9.11 4.88
C ALA A 37 5.81 -9.15 5.77
N PHE A 38 6.95 -8.70 5.28
CA PHE A 38 8.17 -8.57 6.11
C PHE A 38 7.96 -7.60 7.28
N ALA A 39 7.35 -6.44 7.03
CA ALA A 39 7.04 -5.47 8.08
C ALA A 39 6.07 -6.04 9.11
N ALA A 40 5.06 -6.81 8.69
CA ALA A 40 4.11 -7.47 9.58
C ALA A 40 4.80 -8.47 10.53
N VAL A 41 5.75 -9.26 10.02
CA VAL A 41 6.55 -10.16 10.86
C VAL A 41 7.40 -9.38 11.87
N PHE A 42 8.00 -8.27 11.45
CA PHE A 42 8.77 -7.42 12.35
C PHE A 42 7.90 -6.83 13.47
N PHE A 43 6.72 -6.31 13.13
CA PHE A 43 5.78 -5.81 14.13
C PHE A 43 5.35 -6.90 15.11
N LEU A 44 5.04 -8.11 14.63
CA LEU A 44 4.69 -9.25 15.48
C LEU A 44 5.76 -9.57 16.55
N ILE A 45 7.04 -9.52 16.17
CA ILE A 45 8.15 -9.73 17.11
C ILE A 45 8.17 -8.64 18.17
N ILE A 46 7.98 -7.38 17.76
CA ILE A 46 7.91 -6.24 18.67
C ILE A 46 6.71 -6.37 19.61
N ASP A 47 5.52 -6.69 19.10
CA ASP A 47 4.32 -6.90 19.90
C ASP A 47 4.54 -7.98 20.98
N GLN A 48 5.22 -9.06 20.62
CA GLN A 48 5.59 -10.12 21.56
C GLN A 48 6.54 -9.60 22.65
N ILE A 49 7.59 -8.87 22.28
CA ILE A 49 8.53 -8.26 23.23
C ILE A 49 7.82 -7.28 24.17
N PHE A 50 6.93 -6.45 23.63
CA PHE A 50 6.15 -5.51 24.43
C PHE A 50 5.18 -6.23 25.36
N SER A 51 4.48 -7.28 24.93
CA SER A 51 3.61 -8.07 25.80
C SER A 51 4.40 -8.65 26.97
N PHE A 52 5.54 -9.32 26.71
CA PHE A 52 6.37 -9.88 27.79
C PHE A 52 7.00 -8.80 28.68
N GLY A 53 7.39 -7.66 28.11
CA GLY A 53 7.97 -6.54 28.84
C GLY A 53 6.94 -5.85 29.74
N LEU A 54 5.73 -5.63 29.22
CA LEU A 54 4.60 -5.07 29.96
C LEU A 54 4.12 -6.04 31.04
N ASP A 55 4.04 -7.34 30.77
CA ASP A 55 3.68 -8.35 31.79
C ASP A 55 4.68 -8.36 32.95
N LYS A 56 5.99 -8.16 32.69
CA LYS A 56 7.00 -8.05 33.75
C LYS A 56 6.94 -6.72 34.50
N LEU A 57 6.61 -5.62 33.83
CA LEU A 57 6.51 -4.29 34.45
C LEU A 57 5.21 -4.14 35.28
N ILE A 58 4.10 -4.70 34.79
CA ILE A 58 2.78 -4.59 35.42
C ILE A 58 2.54 -5.76 36.38
N GLY A 59 3.06 -6.96 36.10
CA GLY A 59 3.00 -8.12 37.01
C GLY A 59 3.93 -8.04 38.22
N VAL A 60 4.79 -7.01 38.31
CA VAL A 60 5.43 -6.61 39.59
C VAL A 60 4.50 -5.70 40.42
N ALA A 61 3.48 -5.10 39.80
CA ALA A 61 2.55 -4.17 40.43
C ALA A 61 1.15 -4.75 40.72
N VAL A 62 0.90 -6.04 40.41
CA VAL A 62 -0.30 -6.81 40.77
C VAL A 62 0.13 -8.08 41.48
#